data_AF-A0A7J7IN19-F1
#
_entry.id   AF-A0A7J7IN19-F1
#
_cell.length_a   1.000
_cell.length_b   1.000
_cell.length_c   1.000
_cell.angle_alpha   90.00
_cell.angle_beta   90.00
_cell.angle_gamma   90.00
#
_symmetry.space_group_name_H-M   'P 1'
#
loop_
_entity.id
_entity.type
_entity.pdbx_description
1 polymer ?
#
loop_
_entity_poly.entity_id
_entity_poly.type
_entity_poly.pdbx_seq_one_letter_code
_entity_poly.pdbx_strand_id
1 'polypeptide(L)'
;MKANLAVALVTKEQVLAMLVEDTVPDQSGLRLDLEEYLLGLCAGIQELTRLAANRVVLGDYKTPGNIATFCNQVYAGFRLLNFRNDSLRRSYDALKYALQRLDGIQYDLRIRKLA
;
A
#
# COMPACT_ATOMS: atom_id res chain seq x y z
N MET A 1 -12.15 19.17 12.83
CA MET A 1 -12.82 18.00 12.19
C MET A 1 -11.90 16.80 12.38
N LYS A 2 -12.17 15.94 13.37
CA LYS A 2 -11.31 14.78 13.65
C LYS A 2 -11.43 13.82 12.47
N ALA A 3 -10.43 13.79 11.60
CA ALA A 3 -10.29 12.70 10.64
C ALA A 3 -10.14 11.43 11.47
N ASN A 4 -11.20 10.63 11.54
CA ASN A 4 -11.04 9.20 11.73
C ASN A 4 -10.03 8.78 10.66
N LEU A 5 -8.78 8.49 11.06
CA LEU A 5 -7.87 7.71 10.23
C LEU A 5 -8.47 6.30 10.16
N ALA A 6 -9.56 6.16 9.39
CA ALA A 6 -9.96 4.87 8.89
C ALA A 6 -8.77 4.39 8.05
N VAL A 7 -8.16 3.30 8.47
CA VAL A 7 -7.10 2.63 7.71
C VAL A 7 -7.73 2.17 6.39
N ALA A 8 -7.62 3.01 5.37
CA ALA A 8 -8.31 2.85 4.09
C ALA A 8 -7.38 3.26 2.96
N LEU A 9 -7.58 2.65 1.80
CA LEU A 9 -6.87 3.02 0.58
C LEU A 9 -7.31 4.41 0.13
N VAL A 10 -6.37 5.32 -0.08
CA VAL A 10 -6.65 6.67 -0.61
C VAL A 10 -7.02 6.54 -2.08
N THR A 11 -8.16 7.10 -2.47
CA THR A 11 -8.62 7.11 -3.87
C THR A 11 -7.76 8.01 -4.74
N LYS A 12 -7.75 7.77 -6.05
CA LYS A 12 -7.00 8.57 -7.02
C LYS A 12 -7.37 10.06 -6.94
N GLU A 13 -8.66 10.36 -6.79
CA GLU A 13 -9.20 11.71 -6.66
C GLU A 13 -8.72 12.40 -5.39
N GLN A 14 -8.67 11.66 -4.27
CA GLN A 14 -8.12 12.16 -3.01
C GLN A 14 -6.62 12.42 -3.10
N VAL A 15 -5.84 11.55 -3.77
CA VAL A 15 -4.41 11.80 -3.99
C VAL A 15 -4.22 13.08 -4.80
N LEU A 16 -5.00 13.28 -5.87
CA LEU A 16 -4.93 14.51 -6.66
C LEU A 16 -5.25 15.75 -5.81
N ALA A 17 -6.31 15.68 -4.98
CA ALA A 17 -6.66 16.77 -4.07
C ALA A 17 -5.58 17.05 -3.00
N MET A 18 -4.83 16.03 -2.55
CA MET A 18 -3.72 16.22 -1.62
C MET A 18 -2.48 16.85 -2.28
N LEU A 19 -2.26 16.60 -3.57
CA LEU A 19 -1.13 17.15 -4.31
C LEU A 19 -1.36 18.60 -4.74
N VAL A 20 -2.63 18.99 -4.94
CA VAL A 20 -3.03 20.36 -5.28
C VAL A 20 -3.29 21.13 -3.98
N GLU A 21 -2.23 21.51 -3.27
CA GLU A 21 -2.34 22.52 -2.21
C GLU A 21 -2.55 23.93 -2.83
N ASP A 22 -3.38 24.75 -2.18
CA ASP A 22 -3.94 26.08 -2.58
C ASP A 22 -2.94 27.20 -3.01
N THR A 23 -1.68 26.91 -3.31
CA THR A 23 -0.60 27.92 -3.39
C THR A 23 -0.10 28.33 -4.77
N VAL A 24 -0.69 27.88 -5.89
CA VAL A 24 -0.32 28.45 -7.21
C VAL A 24 -1.56 28.62 -8.09
N PRO A 25 -1.92 29.87 -8.48
CA PRO A 25 -3.18 30.19 -9.17
C PRO A 25 -3.27 29.69 -10.62
N ASP A 26 -2.32 28.88 -11.10
CA ASP A 26 -2.25 28.40 -12.49
C ASP A 26 -1.74 26.95 -12.57
N GLN A 27 -2.55 26.00 -12.10
CA GLN A 27 -2.30 24.56 -12.34
C GLN A 27 -3.56 23.82 -12.81
N SER A 28 -4.18 24.32 -13.88
CA SER A 28 -5.18 23.57 -14.66
C SER A 28 -4.63 22.32 -15.38
N GLY A 29 -3.44 21.83 -15.00
CA GLY A 29 -2.67 20.83 -15.73
C GLY A 29 -2.19 19.62 -14.94
N LEU A 30 -2.29 19.59 -13.60
CA LEU A 30 -1.89 18.39 -12.85
C LEU A 30 -2.91 17.28 -13.08
N ARG A 31 -2.49 16.23 -13.78
CA ARG A 31 -3.27 15.03 -14.03
C ARG A 31 -2.51 13.88 -13.41
N LEU A 32 -3.20 13.11 -12.57
CA LEU A 32 -2.70 11.83 -12.12
C LEU A 32 -3.25 10.80 -13.09
N ASP A 33 -2.41 10.03 -13.76
CA ASP A 33 -2.87 8.92 -14.57
C ASP A 33 -3.13 7.69 -13.72
N LEU A 34 -3.97 6.77 -14.23
CA LEU A 34 -4.27 5.54 -13.49
C LEU A 34 -3.00 4.70 -13.30
N GLU A 35 -2.11 4.68 -14.28
CA GLU A 35 -0.84 3.97 -14.20
C GLU A 35 0.04 4.50 -13.06
N GLU A 36 0.19 5.82 -12.97
CA GLU A 36 1.00 6.47 -11.93
C GLU A 36 0.45 6.19 -10.54
N TYR A 37 -0.88 6.23 -10.39
CA TYR A 37 -1.54 5.87 -9.15
C TYR A 37 -1.27 4.41 -8.76
N LEU A 38 -1.38 3.47 -9.71
CA LEU A 38 -1.15 2.04 -9.45
C LEU A 38 0.33 1.74 -9.16
N LEU A 39 1.26 2.41 -9.85
CA LEU A 39 2.70 2.32 -9.57
C LEU A 39 3.02 2.84 -8.16
N GLY A 40 2.46 3.99 -7.78
CA GLY A 40 2.59 4.54 -6.43
C GLY A 40 2.02 3.61 -5.36
N LEU A 41 0.89 2.95 -5.65
CA LEU A 41 0.30 1.96 -4.75
C LEU A 41 1.20 0.72 -4.59
N CYS A 42 1.84 0.25 -5.66
CA CYS A 42 2.83 -0.83 -5.59
C CYS A 42 4.01 -0.46 -4.68
N ALA A 43 4.55 0.76 -4.84
CA ALA A 43 5.62 1.27 -3.97
C ALA A 43 5.15 1.38 -2.50
N GLY A 44 3.93 1.84 -2.27
CA GLY A 44 3.32 1.92 -0.94
C GLY A 44 3.26 0.57 -0.22
N ILE A 45 2.92 -0.52 -0.92
CA ILE A 45 2.89 -1.87 -0.33
C ILE A 45 4.29 -2.31 0.14
N GLN A 46 5.34 -1.97 -0.59
CA GLN A 46 6.71 -2.28 -0.19
C GLN A 46 7.08 -1.55 1.11
N GLU A 47 6.70 -0.28 1.23
CA GLU A 47 6.90 0.49 2.46
C GLU A 47 6.07 -0.01 3.64
N LEU A 48 4.84 -0.46 3.40
CA LEU A 48 4.02 -1.11 4.43
C LEU A 48 4.64 -2.41 4.94
N THR A 49 5.30 -3.17 4.06
CA THR A 49 6.01 -4.39 4.46
C THR A 49 7.21 -4.08 5.35
N ARG A 50 7.94 -3.00 5.04
CA ARG A 50 9.02 -2.47 5.90
C ARG A 50 8.47 -1.99 7.23
N LEU A 51 7.35 -1.28 7.23
CA LEU A 51 6.66 -0.82 8.44
C LEU A 51 6.25 -2.00 9.33
N ALA A 52 5.69 -3.07 8.77
CA ALA A 52 5.29 -4.26 9.53
C ALA A 52 6.47 -4.85 10.30
N ALA A 53 7.63 -5.01 9.66
CA ALA A 53 8.85 -5.49 10.32
C ALA A 53 9.29 -4.55 11.46
N ASN A 54 9.29 -3.23 11.22
CA ASN A 54 9.66 -2.25 12.24
C ASN A 54 8.70 -2.26 13.44
N ARG A 55 7.40 -2.46 13.20
CA ARG A 55 6.40 -2.58 14.27
C ARG A 55 6.62 -3.79 15.16
N VAL A 56 6.99 -4.93 14.58
CA VAL A 56 7.39 -6.13 15.35
C VAL A 56 8.59 -5.85 16.25
N VAL A 57 9.60 -5.15 15.74
CA VAL A 57 10.79 -4.77 16.53
C VAL A 57 10.40 -3.88 17.71
N LEU A 58 9.42 -3.00 17.52
CA LEU A 58 8.89 -2.12 18.58
C LEU A 58 7.88 -2.81 19.53
N GLY A 59 7.66 -4.12 19.40
CA GLY A 59 6.74 -4.88 20.25
C GLY A 59 5.27 -4.78 19.87
N ASP A 60 4.94 -4.16 18.73
CA ASP A 60 3.58 -4.10 18.19
C ASP A 60 3.33 -5.28 17.23
N TYR A 61 2.70 -6.32 17.77
CA TYR A 61 2.40 -7.56 17.04
C TYR A 61 1.02 -7.57 16.37
N LYS A 62 0.18 -6.55 16.60
CA LYS A 62 -1.16 -6.45 16.00
C LYS A 62 -1.10 -5.80 14.61
N THR A 63 -0.29 -4.75 14.47
CA THR A 63 -0.18 -3.99 13.22
C THR A 63 0.25 -4.83 12.01
N PRO A 64 1.20 -5.79 12.10
CA PRO A 64 1.55 -6.67 10.98
C PRO A 64 0.36 -7.49 10.46
N GLY A 65 -0.54 -7.92 11.36
CA GLY A 65 -1.80 -8.58 11.01
C GLY A 65 -2.67 -7.71 10.09
N ASN A 66 -2.94 -6.48 10.53
CA ASN A 66 -3.75 -5.52 9.79
C ASN A 66 -3.13 -5.16 8.44
N ILE A 67 -1.81 -4.95 8.39
CA ILE A 67 -1.08 -4.65 7.15
C ILE A 67 -1.21 -5.80 6.16
N ALA A 68 -1.02 -7.05 6.60
CA ALA A 68 -1.14 -8.21 5.72
C ALA A 68 -2.57 -8.36 5.15
N THR A 69 -3.61 -8.15 5.96
CA THR A 69 -5.00 -8.16 5.47
C THR A 69 -5.21 -7.09 4.40
N PHE A 70 -4.74 -5.87 4.65
CA PHE A 70 -4.84 -4.77 3.68
C PHE A 70 -4.09 -5.08 2.38
N CYS A 71 -2.82 -5.50 2.45
CA CYS A 71 -2.02 -5.81 1.27
C CYS A 71 -2.64 -6.96 0.44
N ASN A 72 -3.24 -7.96 1.08
CA ASN A 72 -3.95 -9.04 0.39
C ASN A 72 -5.22 -8.55 -0.33
N GLN A 73 -5.97 -7.62 0.26
CA GLN A 73 -7.13 -7.00 -0.39
C GLN A 73 -6.71 -6.19 -1.62
N VAL A 74 -5.64 -5.40 -1.51
CA VAL A 74 -5.11 -4.64 -2.65
C VAL A 74 -4.62 -5.59 -3.74
N TYR A 75 -3.84 -6.62 -3.39
CA TYR A 75 -3.37 -7.62 -4.35
C TYR A 75 -4.54 -8.34 -5.06
N ALA A 76 -5.62 -8.65 -4.34
CA ALA A 76 -6.82 -9.19 -4.95
C ALA A 76 -7.45 -8.24 -5.98
N GLY A 77 -7.44 -6.93 -5.72
CA GLY A 77 -7.84 -5.90 -6.69
C GLY A 77 -6.95 -5.86 -7.93
N PHE A 78 -5.62 -5.92 -7.77
CA PHE A 78 -4.69 -5.97 -8.91
C PHE A 78 -4.92 -7.20 -9.81
N ARG A 79 -5.31 -8.35 -9.25
CA ARG A 79 -5.64 -9.56 -10.04
C ARG A 79 -6.83 -9.40 -10.99
N LEU A 80 -7.71 -8.42 -10.74
CA LEU A 80 -8.85 -8.12 -11.62
C LEU A 80 -8.44 -7.28 -12.83
N LEU A 81 -7.25 -6.67 -12.80
CA LEU A 81 -6.76 -5.78 -13.84
C LEU A 81 -5.91 -6.55 -14.86
N ASN A 82 -6.10 -6.26 -16.14
CA ASN A 82 -5.26 -6.81 -17.20
C ASN A 82 -4.18 -5.79 -17.59
N PHE A 83 -2.96 -5.98 -17.09
CA PHE A 83 -1.84 -5.08 -17.38
C PHE A 83 -1.26 -5.36 -18.76
N ARG A 84 -1.38 -4.40 -19.67
CA ARG A 84 -0.71 -4.42 -20.99
C ARG A 84 0.69 -3.79 -20.96
N ASN A 85 1.01 -3.03 -19.90
CA ASN A 85 2.25 -2.28 -19.75
C ASN A 85 3.31 -3.08 -18.98
N ASP A 86 4.56 -3.06 -19.47
CA ASP A 86 5.65 -3.86 -18.92
C ASP A 86 6.15 -3.35 -17.55
N SER A 87 6.20 -2.03 -17.35
CA SER A 87 6.58 -1.37 -16.10
C SER A 87 5.69 -1.80 -14.92
N LEU A 88 4.38 -1.60 -15.07
CA LEU A 88 3.39 -1.91 -14.05
C LEU A 88 3.32 -3.41 -13.77
N ARG A 89 3.51 -4.24 -14.79
CA ARG A 89 3.58 -5.69 -14.64
C ARG A 89 4.75 -6.11 -13.76
N ARG A 90 5.95 -5.57 -14.01
CA ARG A 90 7.13 -5.84 -13.16
C ARG A 90 6.92 -5.41 -11.72
N SER A 91 6.35 -4.22 -11.49
CA SER A 91 6.04 -3.72 -10.14
C SER A 91 4.97 -4.58 -9.45
N TYR A 92 3.96 -5.04 -10.18
CA TYR A 92 2.95 -5.97 -9.69
C TYR A 92 3.55 -7.33 -9.32
N ASP A 93 4.42 -7.89 -10.16
CA ASP A 93 5.10 -9.17 -9.88
C ASP A 93 5.96 -9.07 -8.62
N ALA A 94 6.55 -7.90 -8.35
CA ALA A 94 7.28 -7.63 -7.12
C ALA A 94 6.40 -7.66 -5.84
N LEU A 95 5.08 -7.48 -5.95
CA LEU A 95 4.15 -7.56 -4.81
C LEU A 95 4.08 -8.96 -4.21
N LYS A 96 4.30 -10.01 -5.02
CA LYS A 96 4.33 -11.38 -4.52
C LYS A 96 5.38 -11.56 -3.42
N TYR A 97 6.55 -10.94 -3.58
CA TYR A 97 7.62 -11.01 -2.59
C TYR A 97 7.30 -10.22 -1.32
N ALA A 98 6.60 -9.09 -1.44
CA ALA A 98 6.12 -8.32 -0.30
C ALA A 98 5.12 -9.14 0.53
N LEU A 99 4.16 -9.81 -0.13
CA LEU A 99 3.19 -10.70 0.54
C LEU A 99 3.88 -11.89 1.20
N GLN A 100 4.80 -12.56 0.51
CA GLN A 100 5.55 -13.68 1.08
C GLN A 100 6.34 -13.26 2.34
N ARG A 101 6.90 -12.05 2.34
CA ARG A 101 7.59 -11.50 3.52
C ARG A 101 6.61 -11.21 4.67
N LEU A 102 5.43 -10.66 4.39
CA LEU A 102 4.39 -10.45 5.40
C LEU A 102 3.90 -11.78 6.00
N ASP A 103 3.70 -12.80 5.17
CA ASP A 103 3.32 -14.15 5.62
C ASP A 103 4.40 -14.76 6.52
N GLY A 104 5.68 -14.58 6.18
CA GLY A 104 6.80 -15.00 7.02
C GLY A 104 6.81 -14.30 8.39
N ILE A 105 6.56 -12.98 8.42
CA ILE A 105 6.44 -12.23 9.67
C ILE A 105 5.27 -12.76 10.51
N GLN A 106 4.10 -12.99 9.92
CA GLN A 106 2.95 -13.53 10.65
C GLN A 106 3.20 -14.94 11.18
N TYR A 107 3.86 -15.78 10.39
CA TYR A 107 4.27 -17.11 10.80
C TYR A 107 5.18 -17.05 12.03
N ASP A 108 6.21 -16.20 12.01
CA ASP A 108 7.14 -16.01 13.13
C ASP A 108 6.44 -15.53 14.41
N LEU A 109 5.44 -14.64 14.28
CA LEU A 109 4.64 -14.19 15.42
C LEU A 109 3.79 -15.32 16.02
N ARG A 110 3.17 -16.14 15.15
CA ARG A 110 2.31 -17.26 15.57
C ARG A 110 3.08 -18.36 16.27
N ILE A 111 4.24 -18.77 15.73
CA ILE A 111 5.04 -19.83 16.37
C ILE A 111 5.57 -19.40 17.75
N ARG A 112 5.75 -18.09 17.96
CA ARG A 112 6.19 -17.50 19.24
C ARG A 112 5.03 -17.16 20.18
N LYS A 113 3.77 -17.39 19.78
CA LYS A 113 2.54 -17.07 20.53
C LYS A 113 2.44 -15.58 20.90
N LEU A 114 2.91 -14.69 20.02
CA LEU A 114 2.89 -13.24 20.21
C LEU A 114 1.66 -12.57 19.58
N ALA A 115 0.99 -13.26 18.66
CA ALA A 115 -0.24 -12.86 17.98
C ALA A 115 -1.12 -14.08 17.70
#